data_AF-A0A402D2M4-F1
#
_entry.id   AF-A0A402D2M4-F1
#
_cell.length_a   1.000
_cell.length_b   1.000
_cell.length_c   1.000
_cell.angle_alpha   90.00
_cell.angle_beta   90.00
_cell.angle_gamma   90.00
#
_symmetry.space_group_name_H-M   'P 1'
#
loop_
_entity.id
_entity.type
_entity.pdbx_description
1 polymer ?
#
loop_
_entity_poly.entity_id
_entity_poly.type
_entity_poly.pdbx_seq_one_letter_code
_entity_poly.pdbx_strand_id
1 'polypeptide(L)'
;MLQENTAPTGPPLITLHATAANGFQYGAPFSVPEGWVGLITLKNEATDCVGAGQYVADAATLPQLALKARLKPGEQPRKPLALSLYLMPWGAPANISWKADPIAVSAGAHLTYQLSGRSSVRVAHPVVYFNTMQSNLREFMKKLTKESKAMVAGMPIAAQTNQYLKLSISYALENTPALSPAAYSGNPAMRDSVRNSASLAVSQWLAGAGVECLTFDLDSVSDVLPAPCVECKATHKPVAYSIFRRTISLLYVRYGVEKKGNFCLPCAAKVSLFYNVVMLICGWWGYIGLVLAPVYIITNCYHFLKNALGPKAQPPVPVAPAGAWPPPPSV
;
A
#
# COMPACT_ATOMS: atom_id res chain seq x y z
N MET A 1 -40.41 -21.31 4.58
CA MET A 1 -39.15 -21.12 3.83
C MET A 1 -38.60 -19.75 4.20
N LEU A 2 -37.72 -19.69 5.21
CA LEU A 2 -37.05 -18.47 5.65
C LEU A 2 -35.63 -18.49 5.06
N GLN A 3 -35.25 -17.38 4.43
CA GLN A 3 -33.97 -17.20 3.75
C GLN A 3 -32.81 -17.17 4.76
N GLU A 4 -31.78 -17.98 4.50
CA GLU A 4 -30.46 -17.87 5.11
C GLU A 4 -29.77 -16.59 4.62
N ASN A 5 -29.58 -15.64 5.53
CA ASN A 5 -28.66 -14.53 5.34
C ASN A 5 -27.23 -15.06 5.45
N THR A 6 -26.50 -15.07 4.33
CA THR A 6 -25.08 -15.35 4.29
C THR A 6 -24.31 -14.21 4.95
N ALA A 7 -23.69 -14.50 6.10
CA ALA A 7 -22.83 -13.57 6.83
C ALA A 7 -21.51 -13.30 6.08
N PRO A 8 -20.89 -12.11 6.22
CA PRO A 8 -19.55 -11.86 5.70
C PRO A 8 -18.51 -12.65 6.50
N THR A 9 -17.81 -13.56 5.82
CA THR A 9 -16.71 -14.38 6.35
C THR A 9 -15.40 -13.58 6.45
N GLY A 10 -15.32 -12.71 7.45
CA GLY A 10 -14.06 -12.20 7.99
C GLY A 10 -14.08 -12.37 9.51
N PRO A 11 -12.94 -12.62 10.19
CA PRO A 11 -12.94 -12.74 11.64
C PRO A 11 -13.51 -11.43 12.23
N PRO A 12 -14.55 -11.51 13.08
CA PRO A 12 -15.20 -10.32 13.60
C PRO A 12 -14.19 -9.51 14.40
N LEU A 13 -14.05 -8.22 14.08
CA LEU A 13 -13.40 -7.27 14.98
C LEU A 13 -14.20 -7.28 16.28
N ILE A 14 -13.66 -7.92 17.32
CA ILE A 14 -14.31 -7.94 18.63
C ILE A 14 -14.00 -6.59 19.26
N THR A 15 -15.03 -5.75 19.34
CA THR A 15 -14.95 -4.47 20.04
C THR A 15 -15.07 -4.78 21.53
N LEU A 16 -13.93 -4.75 22.26
CA LEU A 16 -13.93 -5.03 23.71
C LEU A 16 -14.72 -4.01 24.52
N HIS A 17 -14.87 -2.79 24.00
CA HIS A 17 -15.60 -1.71 24.65
C HIS A 17 -16.68 -1.15 23.73
N ALA A 18 -17.70 -1.95 23.43
CA ALA A 18 -19.02 -1.38 23.30
C ALA A 18 -19.50 -1.00 24.70
N THR A 19 -20.14 0.16 24.87
CA THR A 19 -20.95 0.54 26.07
C THR A 19 -20.23 1.06 27.32
N ALA A 20 -19.44 2.11 27.16
CA ALA A 20 -19.69 3.29 28.00
C ALA A 20 -20.08 4.41 27.03
N ALA A 21 -21.10 5.20 27.33
CA ALA A 21 -21.43 6.40 26.55
C ALA A 21 -20.22 7.37 26.41
N ASN A 22 -19.14 7.12 27.16
CA ASN A 22 -17.95 7.94 27.31
C ASN A 22 -16.66 7.33 26.74
N GLY A 23 -16.70 6.15 26.08
CA GLY A 23 -15.53 5.52 25.44
C GLY A 23 -14.40 5.10 26.39
N PHE A 24 -13.30 4.59 25.82
CA PHE A 24 -12.06 4.29 26.53
C PHE A 24 -11.38 5.61 26.91
N GLN A 25 -11.15 5.85 28.21
CA GLN A 25 -10.66 7.14 28.70
C GLN A 25 -9.12 7.20 28.72
N TYR A 26 -8.56 8.34 28.34
CA TYR A 26 -7.13 8.60 28.49
C TYR A 26 -6.72 8.48 29.97
N GLY A 27 -5.62 7.77 30.25
CA GLY A 27 -5.16 7.40 31.59
C GLY A 27 -5.83 6.15 32.20
N ALA A 28 -6.85 5.57 31.56
CA ALA A 28 -7.45 4.33 32.06
C ALA A 28 -6.55 3.11 31.77
N PRO A 29 -6.45 2.15 32.70
CA PRO A 29 -5.80 0.89 32.43
C PRO A 29 -6.66 0.03 31.48
N PHE A 30 -6.00 -0.76 30.63
CA PHE A 30 -6.64 -1.75 29.78
C PHE A 30 -5.74 -2.96 29.56
N SER A 31 -6.35 -4.09 29.23
CA SER A 31 -5.67 -5.34 29.00
C SER A 31 -5.92 -5.86 27.59
N VAL A 32 -4.87 -6.31 26.92
CA VAL A 32 -4.95 -7.08 25.68
C VAL A 32 -4.67 -8.54 26.01
N PRO A 33 -5.61 -9.47 25.77
CA PRO A 33 -5.42 -10.89 26.05
C PRO A 33 -4.31 -11.53 25.21
N GLU A 34 -3.74 -12.63 25.69
CA GLU A 34 -2.79 -13.44 24.90
C GLU A 34 -3.44 -13.94 23.61
N GLY A 35 -2.67 -13.92 22.51
CA GLY A 35 -3.18 -14.26 21.18
C GLY A 35 -3.98 -13.14 20.51
N TRP A 36 -3.99 -11.92 21.05
CA TRP A 36 -4.64 -10.75 20.46
C TRP A 36 -3.70 -9.56 20.30
N VAL A 37 -4.05 -8.67 19.37
CA VAL A 37 -3.47 -7.34 19.16
C VAL A 37 -4.55 -6.30 19.44
N GLY A 38 -4.26 -5.35 20.30
CA GLY A 38 -5.10 -4.18 20.55
C GLY A 38 -4.80 -3.06 19.57
N LEU A 39 -5.79 -2.65 18.78
CA LEU A 39 -5.74 -1.49 17.90
C LEU A 39 -6.47 -0.32 18.54
N ILE A 40 -5.78 0.80 18.71
CA ILE A 40 -6.32 1.99 19.36
C ILE A 40 -6.63 3.03 18.29
N THR A 41 -7.86 3.54 18.30
CA THR A 41 -8.28 4.60 17.39
C THR A 41 -8.66 5.86 18.14
N LEU A 42 -8.36 7.00 17.52
CA LEU A 42 -8.81 8.32 17.96
C LEU A 42 -9.63 8.91 16.81
N LYS A 43 -10.91 9.22 17.08
CA LYS A 43 -11.86 9.72 16.06
C LYS A 43 -11.96 8.79 14.83
N ASN A 44 -12.04 7.48 15.06
CA ASN A 44 -12.11 6.44 14.03
C ASN A 44 -10.87 6.29 13.14
N GLU A 45 -9.75 6.93 13.50
CA GLU A 45 -8.48 6.76 12.81
C GLU A 45 -7.50 5.99 13.70
N ALA A 46 -6.87 4.95 13.16
CA ALA A 46 -5.83 4.18 13.85
C ALA A 46 -4.69 5.09 14.34
N THR A 47 -4.23 4.84 15.56
CA THR A 47 -3.12 5.57 16.19
C THR A 47 -2.01 4.61 16.57
N ASP A 48 -2.28 3.70 17.51
CA ASP A 48 -1.30 2.75 18.02
C ASP A 48 -1.80 1.30 17.93
N CYS A 49 -0.85 0.37 17.91
CA CYS A 49 -1.08 -1.06 18.05
C CYS A 49 -0.26 -1.58 19.23
N VAL A 50 -0.89 -2.36 20.11
CA VAL A 50 -0.23 -2.96 21.27
C VAL A 50 -0.46 -4.48 21.27
N GLY A 51 0.56 -5.24 21.67
CA GLY A 51 0.46 -6.70 21.82
C GLY A 51 -0.28 -7.09 23.10
N ALA A 52 -0.33 -8.39 23.40
CA ALA A 52 -0.86 -8.88 24.68
C ALA A 52 -0.15 -8.22 25.88
N GLY A 53 -0.90 -7.88 26.93
CA GLY A 53 -0.35 -7.23 28.12
C GLY A 53 -1.32 -6.27 28.82
N GLN A 54 -0.85 -5.64 29.89
CA GLN A 54 -1.55 -4.58 30.62
C GLN A 54 -0.92 -3.24 30.27
N TYR A 55 -1.76 -2.25 29.94
CA TYR A 55 -1.32 -0.95 29.46
C TYR A 55 -2.15 0.15 30.12
N VAL A 56 -1.63 1.38 30.09
CA VAL A 56 -2.35 2.58 30.47
C VAL A 56 -2.52 3.45 29.23
N ALA A 57 -3.70 4.04 29.06
CA ALA A 57 -4.04 4.89 27.92
C ALA A 57 -3.35 6.26 27.96
N ASP A 58 -2.02 6.31 28.05
CA ASP A 58 -1.26 7.56 28.23
C ASP A 58 -0.27 7.82 27.10
N ALA A 59 0.33 9.02 27.12
CA ALA A 59 1.26 9.47 26.10
C ALA A 59 2.63 8.76 26.15
N ALA A 60 2.96 8.12 27.28
CA ALA A 60 4.20 7.38 27.43
C ALA A 60 4.09 5.99 26.78
N THR A 61 2.93 5.35 26.93
CA THR A 61 2.62 4.02 26.44
C THR A 61 2.19 4.05 24.97
N LEU A 62 1.51 5.13 24.54
CA LEU A 62 0.90 5.27 23.21
C LEU A 62 1.47 6.49 22.46
N PRO A 63 2.65 6.37 21.85
CA PRO A 63 3.37 7.52 21.28
C PRO A 63 2.68 8.13 20.05
N GLN A 64 1.99 7.34 19.22
CA GLN A 64 1.29 7.89 18.05
C GLN A 64 0.03 8.64 18.46
N LEU A 65 -0.66 8.15 19.49
CA LEU A 65 -1.76 8.86 20.12
C LEU A 65 -1.28 10.19 20.70
N ALA A 66 -0.14 10.21 21.39
CA ALA A 66 0.47 11.43 21.93
C ALA A 66 0.75 12.46 20.82
N LEU A 67 1.38 12.02 19.72
CA LEU A 67 1.68 12.88 18.57
C LEU A 67 0.41 13.48 17.97
N LYS A 68 -0.62 12.65 17.76
CA LYS A 68 -1.87 13.06 17.12
C LYS A 68 -2.72 13.96 18.01
N ALA A 69 -2.75 13.69 19.30
CA ALA A 69 -3.41 14.51 20.30
C ALA A 69 -2.59 15.75 20.71
N ARG A 70 -1.33 15.85 20.24
CA ARG A 70 -0.36 16.91 20.59
C ARG A 70 -0.10 17.01 22.10
N LEU A 71 0.05 15.86 22.76
CA LEU A 71 0.33 15.75 24.18
C LEU A 71 1.83 15.55 24.41
N LYS A 72 2.38 16.22 25.43
CA LYS A 72 3.72 15.88 25.95
C LYS A 72 3.64 14.64 26.85
N PRO A 73 4.75 13.89 27.02
CA PRO A 73 4.80 12.81 28.01
C PRO A 73 4.39 13.32 29.40
N GLY A 74 3.41 12.66 30.03
CA GLY A 74 2.85 13.03 31.33
C GLY A 74 1.78 14.14 31.30
N GLU A 75 1.50 14.76 30.15
CA GLU A 75 0.46 15.79 30.03
C GLU A 75 -0.93 15.16 29.87
N GLN A 76 -1.88 15.58 30.71
CA GLN A 76 -3.28 15.18 30.55
C GLN A 76 -3.98 16.00 29.45
N PRO A 77 -4.85 15.39 28.63
CA PRO A 77 -5.55 16.11 27.59
C PRO A 77 -6.55 17.11 28.17
N ARG A 78 -6.54 18.34 27.64
CA ARG A 78 -7.46 19.41 28.07
C ARG A 78 -8.93 19.12 27.81
N LYS A 79 -9.21 18.19 26.87
CA LYS A 79 -10.56 17.71 26.55
C LYS A 79 -10.54 16.19 26.55
N PRO A 80 -11.62 15.51 27.00
CA PRO A 80 -11.71 14.07 26.94
C PRO A 80 -11.50 13.58 25.50
N LEU A 81 -10.58 12.64 25.32
CA LEU A 81 -10.31 12.00 24.03
C LEU A 81 -11.27 10.82 23.87
N ALA A 82 -12.04 10.81 22.78
CA ALA A 82 -12.86 9.66 22.42
C ALA A 82 -11.97 8.59 21.76
N LEU A 83 -11.47 7.67 22.59
CA LEU A 83 -10.67 6.54 22.14
C LEU A 83 -11.52 5.28 22.02
N SER A 84 -11.14 4.42 21.07
CA SER A 84 -11.71 3.08 20.93
C SER A 84 -10.59 2.04 20.87
N LEU A 85 -10.79 0.90 21.53
CA LEU A 85 -9.90 -0.26 21.47
C LEU A 85 -10.60 -1.40 20.72
N TYR A 86 -9.98 -1.86 19.65
CA TYR A 86 -10.40 -3.03 18.89
C TYR A 86 -9.43 -4.17 19.15
N LEU A 87 -9.92 -5.38 19.36
CA LEU A 87 -9.08 -6.56 19.40
C LEU A 87 -9.08 -7.30 18.06
N MET A 88 -7.88 -7.70 17.64
CA MET A 88 -7.67 -8.54 16.46
C MET A 88 -6.89 -9.80 16.86
N PRO A 89 -7.31 -11.00 16.43
CA PRO A 89 -6.57 -12.21 16.76
C PRO A 89 -5.19 -12.19 16.08
N TRP A 90 -4.16 -12.56 16.83
CA TRP A 90 -2.79 -12.70 16.35
C TRP A 90 -2.74 -13.78 15.27
N GLY A 91 -2.28 -13.41 14.07
CA GLY A 91 -2.22 -14.34 12.92
C GLY A 91 -3.46 -14.39 12.03
N ALA A 92 -4.49 -13.58 12.29
CA ALA A 92 -5.57 -13.41 11.32
C ALA A 92 -5.05 -12.72 10.03
N PRO A 93 -5.47 -13.18 8.84
CA PRO A 93 -5.04 -12.56 7.59
C PRO A 93 -5.49 -11.10 7.58
N ALA A 94 -4.51 -10.19 7.54
CA ALA A 94 -4.70 -8.74 7.60
C ALA A 94 -5.29 -8.20 6.29
N ASN A 95 -6.50 -8.62 5.94
CA ASN A 95 -7.25 -8.12 4.79
C ASN A 95 -8.28 -7.07 5.24
N ILE A 96 -7.87 -6.18 6.15
CA ILE A 96 -8.68 -5.04 6.55
C ILE A 96 -8.30 -3.86 5.66
N SER A 97 -9.25 -3.41 4.85
CA SER A 97 -9.04 -2.39 3.83
C SER A 97 -8.90 -1.01 4.48
N TRP A 98 -7.69 -0.66 4.91
CA TRP A 98 -7.30 0.71 5.23
C TRP A 98 -6.18 1.16 4.28
N LYS A 99 -6.22 2.42 3.87
CA LYS A 99 -5.10 3.05 3.15
C LYS A 99 -3.85 3.03 4.05
N ALA A 100 -2.78 2.49 3.49
CA ALA A 100 -1.53 2.18 4.18
C ALA A 100 -0.67 3.42 4.47
N ASP A 101 -0.10 3.42 5.68
CA ASP A 101 1.15 4.05 6.09
C ASP A 101 1.75 3.19 7.24
N PRO A 102 3.07 3.21 7.47
CA PRO A 102 3.84 2.05 7.94
C PRO A 102 3.49 1.57 9.36
N ILE A 103 3.41 0.24 9.53
CA ILE A 103 3.16 -0.40 10.82
C ILE A 103 4.43 -1.17 11.23
N ALA A 104 5.06 -0.72 12.32
CA ALA A 104 6.01 -1.53 13.08
C ALA A 104 5.21 -2.36 14.08
N VAL A 105 5.24 -3.69 13.98
CA VAL A 105 4.55 -4.58 14.94
C VAL A 105 5.60 -5.18 15.88
N SER A 106 5.53 -4.78 17.15
CA SER A 106 6.30 -5.38 18.25
C SER A 106 5.54 -6.57 18.82
N ALA A 107 6.12 -7.76 18.75
CA ALA A 107 5.79 -8.85 19.65
C ALA A 107 7.07 -9.61 20.00
N GLY A 108 7.45 -9.57 21.29
CA GLY A 108 8.50 -10.38 21.90
C GLY A 108 9.86 -10.36 21.19
N ALA A 109 10.84 -9.63 21.75
CA ALA A 109 12.26 -9.54 21.32
C ALA A 109 12.57 -9.20 19.84
N HIS A 110 11.59 -9.25 18.93
CA HIS A 110 11.76 -9.09 17.49
C HIS A 110 10.67 -8.17 16.94
N LEU A 111 11.09 -7.19 16.15
CA LEU A 111 10.21 -6.29 15.41
C LEU A 111 10.20 -6.75 13.95
N THR A 112 9.00 -6.90 13.39
CA THR A 112 8.81 -7.20 11.97
C THR A 112 8.39 -5.92 11.26
N TYR A 113 9.16 -5.51 10.25
CA TYR A 113 8.81 -4.35 9.41
C TYR A 113 8.13 -4.84 8.12
N GLN A 114 6.93 -4.34 7.84
CA GLN A 114 6.29 -4.49 6.55
C GLN A 114 6.58 -3.22 5.73
N LEU A 115 7.60 -3.30 4.88
CA LEU A 115 7.86 -2.24 3.90
C LEU A 115 6.70 -2.25 2.91
N SER A 116 6.16 -1.06 2.61
CA SER A 116 4.98 -0.85 1.77
C SER A 116 4.99 -1.75 0.53
N GLY A 117 4.25 -2.85 0.62
CA GLY A 117 4.17 -3.91 -0.38
C GLY A 117 5.47 -4.71 -0.59
N ARG A 118 5.44 -5.99 -0.15
CA ARG A 118 6.16 -7.15 -0.74
C ARG A 118 7.46 -7.64 -0.10
N SER A 119 7.84 -7.19 1.09
CA SER A 119 8.88 -7.88 1.88
C SER A 119 8.70 -7.65 3.38
N SER A 120 9.01 -8.67 4.18
CA SER A 120 9.09 -8.57 5.63
C SER A 120 10.51 -8.89 6.09
N VAL A 121 11.03 -8.08 7.01
CA VAL A 121 12.36 -8.28 7.60
C VAL A 121 12.21 -8.41 9.12
N ARG A 122 12.69 -9.52 9.68
CA ARG A 122 12.82 -9.73 11.14
C ARG A 122 14.25 -9.47 11.59
N VAL A 123 14.40 -8.58 12.56
CA VAL A 123 15.70 -8.15 13.10
C VAL A 123 15.79 -8.40 14.60
N ALA A 124 16.93 -8.94 15.04
CA ALA A 124 17.17 -9.29 16.45
C ALA A 124 17.28 -8.06 17.38
N HIS A 125 17.80 -6.94 16.86
CA HIS A 125 18.04 -5.72 17.64
C HIS A 125 17.42 -4.48 16.96
N PRO A 126 16.14 -4.22 17.16
CA PRO A 126 15.40 -3.26 16.35
C PRO A 126 15.75 -1.80 16.61
N VAL A 127 16.16 -1.46 17.85
CA VAL A 127 16.65 -0.13 18.19
C VAL A 127 17.97 0.16 17.45
N VAL A 128 18.86 -0.82 17.39
CA VAL A 128 20.11 -0.73 16.63
C VAL A 128 19.80 -0.60 15.14
N TYR A 129 18.93 -1.45 14.60
CA TYR A 129 18.50 -1.36 13.20
C TYR A 129 17.93 0.01 12.83
N PHE A 130 17.02 0.56 13.63
CA PHE A 130 16.41 1.86 13.35
C PHE A 130 17.43 3.00 13.41
N ASN A 131 18.30 3.00 14.41
CA ASN A 131 19.35 4.01 14.55
C ASN A 131 20.36 3.92 13.39
N THR A 132 20.76 2.71 13.00
CA THR A 132 21.65 2.48 11.86
C THR A 132 20.98 2.88 10.54
N MET A 133 19.72 2.50 10.30
CA MET A 133 18.96 2.90 9.11
C MET A 133 18.80 4.42 9.03
N GLN A 134 18.45 5.10 10.14
CA GLN A 134 18.37 6.55 10.17
C GLN A 134 19.73 7.24 9.96
N SER A 135 20.81 6.66 10.48
CA SER A 135 22.16 7.20 10.28
C SER A 135 22.61 7.06 8.83
N ASN A 136 22.37 5.89 8.22
CA ASN A 136 22.67 5.59 6.82
C ASN A 136 21.81 6.46 5.88
N LEU A 137 20.52 6.64 6.19
CA LEU A 137 19.66 7.55 5.44
C LEU A 137 20.16 9.00 5.57
N ARG A 138 20.57 9.44 6.76
CA ARG A 138 21.15 10.78 6.94
C ARG A 138 22.46 10.95 6.17
N GLU A 139 23.35 9.97 6.20
CA GLU A 139 24.60 10.00 5.42
C GLU A 139 24.33 9.98 3.91
N PHE A 140 23.41 9.13 3.47
CA PHE A 140 22.96 9.09 2.08
C PHE A 140 22.39 10.44 1.66
N MET A 141 21.46 11.02 2.44
CA MET A 141 20.91 12.35 2.17
C MET A 141 21.98 13.44 2.18
N LYS A 142 23.02 13.34 3.02
CA LYS A 142 24.17 14.27 3.00
C LYS A 142 25.02 14.11 1.73
N LYS A 143 25.32 12.87 1.31
CA LYS A 143 26.02 12.59 0.04
C LYS A 143 25.20 13.09 -1.14
N LEU A 144 23.90 12.82 -1.16
CA LEU A 144 22.95 13.34 -2.14
C LEU A 144 22.88 14.87 -2.18
N THR A 145 22.93 15.54 -1.03
CA THR A 145 22.94 17.01 -0.98
C THR A 145 24.27 17.57 -1.47
N LYS A 146 25.38 16.87 -1.22
CA LYS A 146 26.73 17.25 -1.68
C LYS A 146 26.87 17.05 -3.19
N GLU A 147 26.39 15.92 -3.71
CA GLU A 147 26.42 15.57 -5.14
C GLU A 147 25.40 16.36 -5.95
N SER A 148 24.19 16.61 -5.42
CA SER A 148 23.22 17.50 -6.07
C SER A 148 23.71 18.94 -6.13
N LYS A 149 24.40 19.45 -5.10
CA LYS A 149 25.09 20.75 -5.17
C LYS A 149 26.22 20.78 -6.19
N ALA A 150 26.88 19.64 -6.45
CA ALA A 150 27.93 19.54 -7.46
C ALA A 150 27.37 19.37 -8.89
N MET A 151 26.21 18.73 -9.05
CA MET A 151 25.57 18.48 -10.35
C MET A 151 24.56 19.56 -10.77
N VAL A 152 24.12 20.44 -9.86
CA VAL A 152 23.01 21.38 -10.10
C VAL A 152 23.46 22.82 -9.86
N ALA A 153 24.28 23.33 -10.77
CA ALA A 153 24.19 24.74 -11.14
C ALA A 153 23.12 24.86 -12.25
N GLY A 154 21.86 25.16 -11.88
CA GLY A 154 20.88 25.73 -12.84
C GLY A 154 19.63 24.95 -13.25
N MET A 155 19.19 23.88 -12.57
CA MET A 155 17.91 23.20 -12.90
C MET A 155 16.82 23.34 -11.80
N PRO A 156 15.51 23.34 -12.16
CA PRO A 156 14.41 23.42 -11.20
C PRO A 156 14.08 22.07 -10.50
N ILE A 157 13.74 22.18 -9.22
CA ILE A 157 13.64 21.11 -8.21
C ILE A 157 12.67 19.96 -8.57
N ALA A 158 11.59 20.24 -9.31
CA ALA A 158 10.59 19.21 -9.62
C ALA A 158 11.04 18.21 -10.71
N ALA A 159 11.92 18.64 -11.64
CA ALA A 159 12.53 17.76 -12.63
C ALA A 159 13.59 16.84 -11.97
N GLN A 160 14.26 17.37 -10.94
CA GLN A 160 15.28 16.65 -10.17
C GLN A 160 14.70 15.45 -9.45
N THR A 161 13.63 15.62 -8.67
CA THR A 161 13.10 14.52 -7.83
C THR A 161 12.65 13.31 -8.64
N ASN A 162 12.09 13.54 -9.84
CA ASN A 162 11.55 12.48 -10.71
C ASN A 162 12.66 11.76 -11.50
N GLN A 163 13.68 12.50 -11.94
CA GLN A 163 14.87 11.92 -12.58
C GLN A 163 15.74 11.18 -11.56
N TYR A 164 15.77 11.65 -10.30
CA TYR A 164 16.51 11.02 -9.21
C TYR A 164 15.89 9.71 -8.75
N LEU A 165 14.56 9.64 -8.56
CA LEU A 165 13.89 8.40 -8.17
C LEU A 165 14.14 7.29 -9.20
N LYS A 166 14.13 7.65 -10.49
CA LYS A 166 14.52 6.76 -11.60
C LYS A 166 15.97 6.30 -11.49
N LEU A 167 16.91 7.21 -11.26
CA LEU A 167 18.34 6.88 -11.15
C LEU A 167 18.65 6.01 -9.93
N SER A 168 18.01 6.24 -8.77
CA SER A 168 18.22 5.41 -7.58
C SER A 168 17.64 4.00 -7.73
N ILE A 169 16.53 3.83 -8.45
CA ILE A 169 15.96 2.52 -8.77
C ILE A 169 16.82 1.82 -9.85
N SER A 170 17.25 2.54 -10.88
CA SER A 170 18.14 2.01 -11.93
C SER A 170 19.51 1.63 -11.38
N TYR A 171 20.12 2.43 -10.51
CA TYR A 171 21.42 2.13 -9.91
C TYR A 171 21.36 0.91 -8.98
N ALA A 172 20.26 0.74 -8.23
CA ALA A 172 20.03 -0.46 -7.43
C ALA A 172 19.82 -1.71 -8.31
N LEU A 173 19.17 -1.58 -9.47
CA LEU A 173 18.94 -2.68 -10.40
C LEU A 173 20.15 -3.00 -11.30
N GLU A 174 20.94 -2.01 -11.69
CA GLU A 174 22.10 -2.13 -12.59
C GLU A 174 23.36 -2.63 -11.85
N ASN A 175 23.50 -2.34 -10.55
CA ASN A 175 24.57 -2.90 -9.72
C ASN A 175 24.19 -4.24 -9.07
N THR A 176 22.99 -4.74 -9.32
CA THR A 176 22.65 -6.14 -9.05
C THR A 176 22.97 -6.94 -10.32
N PRO A 177 24.03 -7.77 -10.35
CA PRO A 177 24.43 -8.45 -11.57
C PRO A 177 23.34 -9.43 -12.01
N ALA A 178 22.83 -9.17 -13.21
CA ALA A 178 21.62 -9.72 -13.83
C ALA A 178 20.33 -9.19 -13.21
N LEU A 179 19.44 -8.63 -14.03
CA LEU A 179 17.97 -8.81 -13.99
C LEU A 179 17.26 -7.81 -14.92
N SER A 180 16.96 -8.23 -16.14
CA SER A 180 16.07 -7.49 -17.04
C SER A 180 14.60 -7.84 -16.70
N PRO A 181 13.69 -6.86 -16.52
CA PRO A 181 12.29 -7.08 -16.14
C PRO A 181 11.47 -7.96 -17.10
N ALA A 182 11.93 -8.14 -18.35
CA ALA A 182 11.20 -8.89 -19.37
C ALA A 182 11.36 -10.42 -19.26
N ALA A 183 12.34 -10.92 -18.50
CA ALA A 183 12.63 -12.35 -18.38
C ALA A 183 11.84 -13.08 -17.26
N TYR A 184 11.05 -12.35 -16.46
CA TYR A 184 10.56 -12.84 -15.17
C TYR A 184 9.29 -13.69 -15.20
N SER A 185 8.49 -13.65 -16.26
CA SER A 185 7.10 -14.12 -16.19
C SER A 185 6.90 -15.62 -16.43
N GLY A 186 7.94 -16.45 -16.50
CA GLY A 186 7.79 -17.85 -16.93
C GLY A 186 8.57 -18.94 -16.19
N ASN A 187 9.74 -18.64 -15.60
CA ASN A 187 10.61 -19.70 -15.04
C ASN A 187 10.63 -19.66 -13.50
N PRO A 188 10.02 -20.64 -12.79
CA PRO A 188 10.02 -20.69 -11.34
C PRO A 188 11.45 -20.80 -10.75
N ALA A 189 12.37 -21.54 -11.39
CA ALA A 189 13.75 -21.66 -10.92
C ALA A 189 14.51 -20.32 -10.95
N MET A 190 14.21 -19.48 -11.96
CA MET A 190 14.79 -18.14 -12.04
C MET A 190 14.19 -17.19 -10.99
N ARG A 191 12.89 -17.31 -10.68
CA ARG A 191 12.26 -16.57 -9.57
C ARG A 191 12.92 -16.90 -8.23
N ASP A 192 13.18 -18.18 -7.97
CA ASP A 192 13.83 -18.61 -6.72
C ASP A 192 15.29 -18.17 -6.62
N SER A 193 16.05 -18.21 -7.72
CA SER A 193 17.42 -17.69 -7.77
C SER A 193 17.52 -16.19 -7.43
N VAL A 194 16.59 -15.40 -7.96
CA VAL A 194 16.50 -13.95 -7.69
C VAL A 194 16.12 -13.69 -6.24
N ARG A 195 15.15 -14.44 -5.71
CA ARG A 195 14.75 -14.36 -4.30
C ARG A 195 15.91 -14.66 -3.36
N ASN A 196 16.68 -15.71 -3.66
CA ASN A 196 17.85 -16.11 -2.87
C ASN A 196 18.97 -15.06 -2.95
N SER A 197 19.21 -14.49 -4.13
CA SER A 197 20.23 -13.45 -4.33
C SER A 197 19.85 -12.15 -3.60
N ALA A 198 18.57 -11.74 -3.65
CA ALA A 198 18.08 -10.59 -2.91
C ALA A 198 18.14 -10.82 -1.40
N SER A 199 17.76 -12.01 -0.92
CA SER A 199 17.89 -12.40 0.49
C SER A 199 19.34 -12.34 0.98
N LEU A 200 20.28 -12.84 0.17
CA LEU A 200 21.70 -12.79 0.48
C LEU A 200 22.25 -11.36 0.54
N ALA A 201 21.89 -10.51 -0.43
CA ALA A 201 22.33 -9.10 -0.42
C ALA A 201 21.77 -8.32 0.78
N VAL A 202 20.49 -8.53 1.12
CA VAL A 202 19.86 -7.88 2.28
C VAL A 202 20.48 -8.36 3.58
N SER A 203 20.69 -9.68 3.74
CA SER A 203 21.33 -10.24 4.94
C SER A 203 22.77 -9.77 5.12
N GLN A 204 23.56 -9.68 4.04
CA GLN A 204 24.94 -9.14 4.10
C GLN A 204 24.95 -7.66 4.51
N TRP A 205 24.03 -6.86 3.96
CA TRP A 205 23.89 -5.45 4.34
C TRP A 205 23.49 -5.31 5.82
N LEU A 206 22.55 -6.12 6.30
CA LEU A 206 22.14 -6.16 7.71
C LEU A 206 23.29 -6.57 8.62
N ALA A 207 24.08 -7.57 8.23
CA ALA A 207 25.25 -8.00 8.98
C ALA A 207 26.30 -6.88 9.10
N GLY A 208 26.57 -6.15 8.01
CA GLY A 208 27.47 -4.98 8.03
C GLY A 208 26.96 -3.83 8.91
N ALA A 209 25.65 -3.76 9.14
CA ALA A 209 25.00 -2.82 10.05
C ALA A 209 24.96 -3.28 11.53
N GLY A 210 25.53 -4.46 11.84
CA GLY A 210 25.47 -5.07 13.16
C GLY A 210 24.08 -5.60 13.52
N VAL A 211 23.27 -5.91 12.51
CA VAL A 211 21.89 -6.36 12.68
C VAL A 211 21.76 -7.80 12.19
N GLU A 212 21.41 -8.70 13.10
CA GLU A 212 21.15 -10.09 12.77
C GLU A 212 19.77 -10.25 12.12
N CYS A 213 19.76 -10.72 10.86
CA CYS A 213 18.57 -11.02 10.10
C CYS A 213 18.08 -12.42 10.45
N LEU A 214 16.96 -12.53 11.16
CA LEU A 214 16.45 -13.83 11.63
C LEU A 214 15.68 -14.58 10.53
N THR A 215 14.96 -13.84 9.69
CA THR A 215 14.15 -14.39 8.60
C THR A 215 13.85 -13.28 7.62
N PHE A 216 14.01 -13.59 6.33
CA PHE A 216 13.70 -12.71 5.22
C PHE A 216 12.77 -13.45 4.28
N ASP A 217 11.48 -13.26 4.50
CA ASP A 217 10.44 -13.79 3.62
C ASP A 217 10.05 -12.69 2.64
N LEU A 218 10.45 -12.87 1.37
CA LEU A 218 9.70 -12.29 0.27
C LEU A 218 8.42 -13.11 0.18
N ASP A 219 7.25 -12.50 0.22
CA ASP A 219 6.05 -13.19 -0.25
C ASP A 219 6.32 -13.67 -1.68
N SER A 220 6.01 -14.94 -1.99
CA SER A 220 5.97 -15.35 -3.39
C SER A 220 5.04 -14.36 -4.07
N VAL A 221 5.42 -13.89 -5.26
CA VAL A 221 4.51 -13.10 -6.09
C VAL A 221 3.32 -14.02 -6.33
N SER A 222 2.28 -13.92 -5.49
CA SER A 222 1.01 -14.57 -5.74
C SER A 222 0.66 -14.13 -7.14
N ASP A 223 0.59 -15.09 -8.06
CA ASP A 223 0.30 -14.81 -9.46
C ASP A 223 -0.90 -13.87 -9.43
N VAL A 224 -0.67 -12.62 -9.82
CA VAL A 224 -1.63 -11.54 -9.59
C VAL A 224 -2.85 -11.94 -10.38
N LEU A 225 -3.82 -12.57 -9.70
CA LEU A 225 -5.07 -12.97 -10.28
C LEU A 225 -5.60 -11.71 -10.94
N PRO A 226 -5.69 -11.68 -12.28
CA PRO A 226 -5.96 -10.44 -12.99
C PRO A 226 -7.31 -9.94 -12.50
N ALA A 227 -7.30 -8.79 -11.83
CA ALA A 227 -8.49 -8.33 -11.13
C ALA A 227 -9.60 -8.08 -12.17
N PRO A 228 -10.86 -8.46 -11.88
CA PRO A 228 -11.96 -8.32 -12.82
C PRO A 228 -12.13 -6.88 -13.30
N CYS A 229 -12.68 -6.71 -14.50
CA CYS A 229 -12.98 -5.38 -15.03
C CYS A 229 -13.88 -4.62 -14.05
N VAL A 230 -13.50 -3.41 -13.64
CA VAL A 230 -14.25 -2.63 -12.64
C VAL A 230 -15.66 -2.29 -13.10
N GLU A 231 -15.85 -2.07 -14.41
CA GLU A 231 -17.12 -1.65 -15.00
C GLU A 231 -18.04 -2.85 -15.30
N CYS A 232 -17.57 -3.88 -16.02
CA CYS A 232 -18.41 -5.01 -16.43
C CYS A 232 -18.25 -6.28 -15.58
N LYS A 233 -17.35 -6.28 -14.59
CA LYS A 233 -17.05 -7.41 -13.68
C LYS A 233 -16.57 -8.71 -14.34
N ALA A 234 -16.35 -8.72 -15.66
CA ALA A 234 -15.84 -9.89 -16.37
C ALA A 234 -14.40 -10.22 -15.95
N THR A 235 -14.16 -11.50 -15.62
CA THR A 235 -12.86 -12.07 -15.22
C THR A 235 -12.07 -12.63 -16.41
N HIS A 236 -12.75 -13.05 -17.48
CA HIS A 236 -12.14 -13.69 -18.65
C HIS A 236 -11.66 -12.69 -19.72
N LYS A 237 -11.85 -11.39 -19.53
CA LYS A 237 -11.45 -10.38 -20.51
C LYS A 237 -10.06 -9.86 -20.21
N PRO A 238 -9.22 -9.59 -21.23
CA PRO A 238 -7.95 -8.93 -21.01
C PRO A 238 -8.20 -7.53 -20.45
N VAL A 239 -7.55 -7.22 -19.33
CA VAL A 239 -7.70 -5.94 -18.64
C VAL A 239 -6.34 -5.25 -18.50
N ALA A 240 -6.39 -3.93 -18.43
CA ALA A 240 -5.25 -3.11 -18.03
C ALA A 240 -5.68 -2.06 -17.02
N TYR A 241 -4.77 -1.72 -16.11
CA TYR A 241 -5.00 -0.66 -15.13
C TYR A 241 -5.08 0.69 -15.83
N SER A 242 -6.15 1.45 -15.60
CA SER A 242 -6.35 2.77 -16.18
C SER A 242 -7.02 3.70 -15.16
N ILE A 243 -6.76 4.99 -15.31
CA ILE A 243 -7.34 6.04 -14.46
C ILE A 243 -8.06 7.02 -15.38
N PHE A 244 -9.37 7.16 -15.20
CA PHE A 244 -10.18 8.10 -15.95
C PHE A 244 -10.71 9.20 -15.02
N ARG A 245 -10.54 10.44 -15.43
CA ARG A 245 -10.94 11.62 -14.66
C ARG A 245 -11.98 12.42 -15.42
N ARG A 246 -12.96 12.93 -14.69
CA ARG A 246 -13.97 13.86 -15.18
C ARG A 246 -13.97 15.09 -14.29
N THR A 247 -13.98 16.27 -14.89
CA THR A 247 -14.19 17.54 -14.19
C THR A 247 -15.34 18.28 -14.84
N ILE A 248 -16.26 18.78 -14.03
CA ILE A 248 -17.30 19.71 -14.45
C ILE A 248 -17.01 21.00 -13.71
N SER A 249 -16.81 22.08 -14.48
CA SER A 249 -16.46 23.38 -13.93
C SER A 249 -17.61 24.32 -14.18
N LEU A 250 -18.23 24.80 -13.10
CA LEU A 250 -19.10 25.96 -13.12
C LEU A 250 -18.25 27.22 -12.91
N LEU A 251 -18.84 28.40 -13.06
CA LEU A 251 -18.16 29.70 -12.88
C LEU A 251 -17.24 29.76 -11.65
N TYR A 252 -17.68 29.22 -10.50
CA TYR A 252 -16.93 29.26 -9.23
C TYR A 252 -16.75 27.90 -8.53
N VAL A 253 -17.40 26.84 -9.01
CA VAL A 253 -17.41 25.52 -8.34
C VAL A 253 -16.93 24.44 -9.29
N ARG A 254 -16.18 23.48 -8.77
CA ARG A 254 -15.66 22.33 -9.51
C ARG A 254 -16.17 21.03 -8.91
N TYR A 255 -16.72 20.17 -9.76
CA TYR A 255 -17.05 18.79 -9.42
C TYR A 255 -16.08 17.84 -10.11
N GLY A 256 -15.30 17.11 -9.33
CA GLY A 256 -14.35 16.11 -9.81
C GLY A 256 -14.87 14.69 -9.55
N VAL A 257 -14.79 13.81 -10.55
CA VAL A 257 -15.03 12.37 -10.39
C VAL A 257 -13.84 11.63 -10.97
N GLU A 258 -13.36 10.61 -10.25
CA GLU A 258 -12.24 9.77 -10.69
C GLU A 258 -12.65 8.29 -10.61
N LYS A 259 -12.45 7.55 -11.70
CA LYS A 259 -12.59 6.10 -11.77
C LYS A 259 -11.22 5.47 -11.97
N LYS A 260 -10.82 4.60 -11.04
CA LYS A 260 -9.53 3.88 -11.03
C LYS A 260 -9.77 2.38 -11.04
N GLY A 261 -8.95 1.64 -11.77
CA GLY A 261 -8.88 0.19 -11.67
C GLY A 261 -8.59 -0.49 -13.00
N ASN A 262 -8.87 -1.79 -13.06
CA ASN A 262 -8.67 -2.60 -14.26
C ASN A 262 -9.87 -2.47 -15.19
N PHE A 263 -9.63 -2.09 -16.44
CA PHE A 263 -10.67 -1.96 -17.46
C PHE A 263 -10.36 -2.86 -18.65
N CYS A 264 -11.36 -3.58 -19.14
CA CYS A 264 -11.29 -4.17 -20.47
C CYS A 264 -11.42 -3.07 -21.53
N LEU A 265 -10.88 -3.29 -22.72
CA LEU A 265 -10.84 -2.31 -23.81
C LEU A 265 -12.20 -1.64 -24.13
N PRO A 266 -13.34 -2.37 -24.28
CA PRO A 266 -14.61 -1.73 -24.58
C PRO A 266 -15.13 -0.86 -23.42
N CYS A 267 -14.90 -1.28 -22.16
CA CYS A 267 -15.25 -0.47 -21.00
C CYS A 267 -14.37 0.77 -20.88
N ALA A 268 -13.06 0.64 -21.15
CA ALA A 268 -12.13 1.76 -21.19
C ALA A 268 -12.53 2.78 -22.26
N ALA A 269 -12.90 2.33 -23.48
CA ALA A 269 -13.39 3.18 -24.55
C ALA A 269 -14.67 3.93 -24.15
N LYS A 270 -15.67 3.21 -23.61
CA LYS A 270 -16.94 3.79 -23.16
C LYS A 270 -16.73 4.85 -22.08
N VAL A 271 -15.94 4.54 -21.04
CA VAL A 271 -15.68 5.48 -19.94
C VAL A 271 -14.86 6.69 -20.40
N SER A 272 -13.80 6.47 -21.18
CA SER A 272 -12.97 7.54 -21.72
C SER A 272 -13.78 8.49 -22.61
N LEU A 273 -14.56 7.94 -23.55
CA LEU A 273 -15.39 8.73 -24.47
C LEU A 273 -16.46 9.51 -23.71
N PHE A 274 -17.18 8.86 -22.77
CA PHE A 274 -18.18 9.55 -21.96
C PHE A 274 -17.56 10.70 -21.14
N TYR A 275 -16.41 10.47 -20.49
CA TYR A 275 -15.75 11.51 -19.70
C TYR A 275 -15.23 12.65 -20.57
N ASN A 276 -14.64 12.34 -21.72
CA ASN A 276 -14.14 13.35 -22.64
C ASN A 276 -15.27 14.17 -23.26
N VAL A 277 -16.39 13.54 -23.66
CA VAL A 277 -17.57 14.26 -24.17
C VAL A 277 -18.15 15.18 -23.10
N VAL A 278 -18.32 14.70 -21.86
CA VAL A 278 -18.82 15.54 -20.76
C VAL A 278 -17.87 16.69 -20.46
N MET A 279 -16.55 16.48 -20.47
CA MET A 279 -15.58 17.56 -20.27
C MET A 279 -15.52 18.53 -21.45
N LEU A 280 -15.75 18.06 -22.68
CA LEU A 280 -15.76 18.91 -23.87
C LEU A 280 -17.00 19.80 -23.92
N ILE A 281 -18.12 19.38 -23.34
CA ILE A 281 -19.35 20.18 -23.25
C ILE A 281 -19.38 21.01 -21.97
N CYS A 282 -19.07 20.40 -20.81
CA CYS A 282 -19.27 20.99 -19.48
C CYS A 282 -17.98 21.41 -18.77
N GLY A 283 -16.82 21.21 -19.38
CA GLY A 283 -15.52 21.51 -18.75
C GLY A 283 -15.12 22.98 -18.84
N TRP A 284 -15.70 23.75 -19.76
CA TRP A 284 -15.21 25.10 -20.12
C TRP A 284 -15.97 26.26 -19.46
N TRP A 285 -17.04 26.01 -18.71
CA TRP A 285 -17.91 27.07 -18.17
C TRP A 285 -17.30 27.87 -17.00
N GLY A 286 -16.07 27.58 -16.58
CA GLY A 286 -15.37 28.32 -15.53
C GLY A 286 -13.88 28.46 -15.83
N TYR A 287 -13.25 29.47 -15.22
CA TYR A 287 -11.83 29.78 -15.42
C TYR A 287 -10.90 28.59 -15.14
N ILE A 288 -11.15 27.88 -14.02
CA ILE A 288 -10.41 26.66 -13.65
C ILE A 288 -10.58 25.57 -14.71
N GLY A 289 -11.77 25.49 -15.29
CA GLY A 289 -12.13 24.51 -16.29
C GLY A 289 -11.38 24.68 -17.61
N LEU A 290 -11.15 25.93 -18.01
CA LEU A 290 -10.43 26.27 -19.24
C LEU A 290 -9.00 25.68 -19.25
N VAL A 291 -8.37 25.56 -18.08
CA VAL A 291 -7.03 24.96 -17.93
C VAL A 291 -7.11 23.45 -17.62
N LEU A 292 -7.99 23.01 -16.72
CA LEU A 292 -8.01 21.61 -16.28
C LEU A 292 -8.67 20.64 -17.28
N ALA A 293 -9.71 21.07 -17.99
CA ALA A 293 -10.40 20.24 -18.96
C ALA A 293 -9.47 19.70 -20.06
N PRO A 294 -8.64 20.52 -20.76
CA PRO A 294 -7.74 20.00 -21.78
C PRO A 294 -6.69 19.03 -21.20
N VAL A 295 -6.16 19.29 -20.00
CA VAL A 295 -5.21 18.39 -19.33
C VAL A 295 -5.85 17.02 -19.06
N TYR A 296 -7.10 16.99 -18.60
CA TYR A 296 -7.80 15.74 -18.32
C TYR A 296 -8.21 15.00 -19.58
N ILE A 297 -8.60 15.71 -20.65
CA ILE A 297 -8.85 15.10 -21.96
C ILE A 297 -7.58 14.39 -22.47
N ILE A 298 -6.43 15.07 -22.44
CA ILE A 298 -5.14 14.48 -22.87
C ILE A 298 -4.79 13.27 -22.00
N THR A 299 -4.94 13.38 -20.68
CA THR A 299 -4.62 12.29 -19.74
C THR A 299 -5.52 11.06 -19.94
N ASN A 300 -6.83 11.27 -20.15
CA ASN A 300 -7.76 10.17 -20.44
C ASN A 300 -7.45 9.51 -21.80
N CYS A 301 -7.13 10.31 -22.83
CA CYS A 301 -6.69 9.81 -24.13
C CYS A 301 -5.41 8.98 -24.01
N TYR A 302 -4.42 9.43 -23.23
CA TYR A 302 -3.21 8.68 -22.96
C TYR A 302 -3.50 7.34 -22.27
N HIS A 303 -4.32 7.33 -21.22
CA HIS A 303 -4.68 6.09 -20.53
C HIS A 303 -5.47 5.12 -21.42
N PHE A 304 -6.36 5.66 -22.26
CA PHE A 304 -7.08 4.86 -23.25
C PHE A 304 -6.12 4.25 -24.28
N LEU A 305 -5.23 5.05 -24.86
CA LEU A 305 -4.27 4.59 -25.86
C LEU A 305 -3.29 3.57 -25.28
N LYS A 306 -2.83 3.79 -24.04
CA LYS A 306 -2.01 2.83 -23.28
C LYS A 306 -2.75 1.51 -23.06
N ASN A 307 -4.05 1.52 -22.78
CA ASN A 307 -4.85 0.30 -22.63
C ASN A 307 -5.09 -0.39 -23.99
N ALA A 308 -5.27 0.40 -25.05
CA ALA A 308 -5.47 -0.10 -26.41
C ALA A 308 -4.22 -0.79 -26.98
N LEU A 309 -3.06 -0.14 -26.85
CA LEU A 309 -1.79 -0.55 -27.45
C LEU A 309 -0.86 -1.33 -26.50
N GLY A 310 -1.05 -1.20 -25.19
CA GLY A 310 -0.17 -1.79 -24.19
C GLY A 310 -0.37 -3.30 -24.01
N PRO A 311 0.62 -3.99 -23.40
CA PRO A 311 0.48 -5.38 -23.02
C PRO A 311 -0.70 -5.54 -22.08
N LYS A 312 -1.59 -6.48 -22.40
CA LYS A 312 -2.78 -6.77 -21.62
C LYS A 312 -2.47 -7.95 -20.71
N ALA A 313 -2.86 -7.86 -19.44
CA ALA A 313 -2.83 -9.03 -18.58
C ALA A 313 -3.81 -10.06 -19.16
N GLN A 314 -3.31 -11.23 -19.53
CA GLN A 314 -4.17 -12.33 -19.94
C GLN A 314 -5.00 -12.77 -18.72
N PRO A 315 -6.28 -13.13 -18.93
CA PRO A 315 -7.04 -13.80 -17.88
C PRO A 315 -6.27 -15.05 -17.43
N PRO A 316 -6.42 -15.49 -16.16
CA PRO A 316 -5.79 -16.72 -15.76
C PRO A 316 -6.42 -17.81 -16.63
N VAL A 317 -5.60 -18.55 -17.36
CA VAL A 317 -6.10 -19.75 -18.06
C VAL A 317 -6.78 -20.59 -16.98
N PRO A 318 -8.05 -21.02 -17.16
CA PRO A 318 -8.70 -21.89 -16.21
C PRO A 318 -7.78 -23.09 -16.01
N VAL A 319 -7.08 -23.14 -14.87
CA VAL A 319 -6.28 -24.31 -14.53
C VAL A 319 -7.32 -25.38 -14.33
N ALA A 320 -7.35 -26.35 -15.25
CA ALA A 320 -8.23 -27.50 -15.11
C ALA A 320 -8.03 -28.03 -13.69
N PRO A 321 -9.12 -28.33 -12.95
CA PRO A 321 -8.99 -28.79 -11.57
C PRO A 321 -7.99 -29.95 -11.56
N ALA A 322 -7.01 -29.90 -10.67
CA ALA A 322 -5.96 -30.91 -10.59
C ALA A 322 -6.62 -32.30 -10.46
N GLY A 323 -6.63 -33.07 -11.56
CA GLY A 323 -7.37 -34.33 -11.66
C GLY A 323 -8.34 -34.46 -12.86
N ALA A 324 -8.60 -33.39 -13.62
CA ALA A 324 -9.29 -33.53 -14.90
C ALA A 324 -8.37 -34.21 -15.92
N TRP A 325 -8.65 -35.47 -16.24
CA TRP A 325 -7.92 -36.24 -17.25
C TRP A 325 -7.98 -35.52 -18.61
N PRO A 326 -6.88 -35.49 -19.37
CA PRO A 326 -6.91 -34.97 -20.73
C PRO A 326 -7.97 -35.73 -21.54
N PRO A 327 -8.75 -35.06 -22.40
CA PRO A 327 -9.70 -35.76 -23.26
C PRO A 327 -8.94 -36.80 -24.11
N PRO A 328 -9.53 -37.99 -24.34
CA PRO A 328 -8.91 -39.00 -25.20
C PRO A 328 -8.69 -38.41 -26.61
N PRO A 329 -7.61 -38.81 -27.31
CA PRO A 329 -7.33 -38.33 -28.65
C PRO A 329 -8.51 -38.66 -29.57
N SER A 330 -8.99 -37.67 -30.32
CA SER A 330 -10.00 -37.87 -31.37
C SER A 330 -9.39 -38.74 -32.46
N VAL A 331 -9.96 -39.94 -32.65
CA VAL A 331 -9.64 -40.87 -33.74
C VAL A 331 -10.28 -40.40 -35.04
#